data_AF-A0A9E1N020-F1
#
_entry.id   AF-A0A9E1N020-F1
#
_cell.length_a   1.000
_cell.length_b   1.000
_cell.length_c   1.000
_cell.angle_alpha   90.00
_cell.angle_beta   90.00
_cell.angle_gamma   90.00
#
_symmetry.space_group_name_H-M   'P 1'
#
loop_
_entity.id
_entity.type
_entity.pdbx_description
1 polymer ?
#
loop_
_entity_poly.entity_id
_entity_poly.type
_entity_poly.pdbx_seq_one_letter_code
_entity_poly.pdbx_strand_id
1 'polypeptide(L)'
;MPTLEKVFRVAVFDEFLDSFAKLPRAQQKKVNKFLRKFRSDPTNPSINYEKIASFADKNMRTVRIDQSYRAIVLKPAKGNVYVLLWVDNHDDAMAWAKNKRIVIHPDTGSLQVLTAAPVALEPVAVEAPPKVPPLFMGYSNEDLTSVGVPQELLEQVRELRTSDQLDAVARLFPPDAYEALFFLAEGEPLDAVRRAMGVEVARDVDTEDFEAALDQATTKRRFALVTDDQELEAMLDAPLEKWRIFLHPSQRRMVSNHYRGPARVLGGAGTGKTVVAMHRAKYLATQVFPGDDDRLLFTTFTNNLARDIQENLRKMCPPAALRRIEVVHLDKWVADFLRRHGYQYKISYWPSPLLKDLWEQAMVGRPSGFTERFFREEWDYVVQPAGCSTFEEYKSVARAGRGVRLSRRQRKEIWPVFEDYRNLLDARGLRESVDAMRDAAALLERGKGQSPYRAILIDEAQDMSTVAFELVRKIIPVEQPNDLFIVGDGHQRIYRRKVVLKRAGVNIVGRSRKLYINYRTTDEIRSYAVALLQNIEIDDLDGGMAVIVGDHSA
;
A
#
# COMPACT_ATOMS: atom_id res chain seq x y z
N MET A 1 36.24 -22.68 36.85
CA MET A 1 35.76 -22.51 35.47
C MET A 1 34.59 -21.54 35.51
N PRO A 2 34.65 -20.39 34.82
CA PRO A 2 33.49 -19.52 34.73
C PRO A 2 32.41 -20.27 33.95
N THR A 3 31.23 -20.41 34.54
CA THR A 3 30.01 -20.85 33.86
C THR A 3 29.78 -19.92 32.69
N LEU A 4 29.89 -20.44 31.46
CA LEU A 4 29.41 -19.78 30.24
C LEU A 4 27.98 -19.31 30.52
N GLU A 5 27.76 -17.99 30.55
CA GLU A 5 26.41 -17.43 30.60
C GLU A 5 25.61 -18.05 29.46
N LYS A 6 24.50 -18.72 29.77
CA LYS A 6 23.59 -19.23 28.74
C LYS A 6 22.98 -18.02 28.05
N VAL A 7 23.49 -17.69 26.87
CA VAL A 7 22.90 -16.66 26.02
C VAL A 7 21.59 -17.22 25.46
N PHE A 8 20.47 -16.70 25.96
CA PHE A 8 19.15 -17.05 25.44
C PHE A 8 18.83 -16.22 24.20
N ARG A 9 18.21 -16.84 23.20
CA ARG A 9 17.72 -16.15 22.01
C ARG A 9 16.21 -16.02 22.08
N VAL A 10 15.76 -14.79 22.33
CA VAL A 10 14.35 -14.45 22.38
C VAL A 10 13.94 -13.77 21.08
N ALA A 11 12.92 -14.30 20.41
CA ALA A 11 12.33 -13.71 19.23
C ALA A 11 10.84 -13.42 19.44
N VAL A 12 10.32 -12.46 18.68
CA VAL A 12 8.89 -12.11 18.66
C VAL A 12 8.37 -12.30 17.25
N PHE A 13 7.31 -13.07 17.11
CA PHE A 13 6.58 -13.24 15.87
C PHE A 13 5.74 -11.99 15.56
N ASP A 14 5.62 -11.61 14.30
CA ASP A 14 4.85 -10.44 13.87
C ASP A 14 3.39 -10.46 14.38
N GLU A 15 2.69 -11.60 14.26
CA GLU A 15 1.31 -11.77 14.74
C GLU A 15 1.18 -11.65 16.27
N PHE A 16 2.26 -11.82 17.04
CA PHE A 16 2.25 -11.51 18.47
C PHE A 16 2.02 -10.01 18.71
N LEU A 17 2.65 -9.15 17.90
CA LEU A 17 2.48 -7.70 18.02
C LEU A 17 1.05 -7.29 17.65
N ASP A 18 0.48 -7.93 16.63
CA ASP A 18 -0.90 -7.68 16.20
C ASP A 18 -1.91 -8.09 17.28
N SER A 19 -1.75 -9.26 17.88
CA SER A 19 -2.60 -9.74 18.97
C SER A 19 -2.43 -8.90 20.24
N PHE A 20 -1.19 -8.53 20.58
CA PHE A 20 -0.88 -7.61 21.69
C PHE A 20 -1.57 -6.25 21.52
N ALA A 21 -1.55 -5.67 20.33
CA ALA A 21 -2.15 -4.36 20.06
C ALA A 21 -3.68 -4.36 20.26
N LYS A 22 -4.35 -5.52 20.07
CA LYS A 22 -5.80 -5.69 20.29
C LYS A 22 -6.18 -5.77 21.76
N LEU A 23 -5.23 -6.06 22.66
CA LEU A 23 -5.52 -6.23 24.08
C LEU A 23 -5.95 -4.90 24.75
N PRO A 24 -6.80 -4.95 25.79
CA PRO A 24 -7.07 -3.78 26.63
C PRO A 24 -5.77 -3.21 27.23
N ARG A 25 -5.67 -1.89 27.39
CA ARG A 25 -4.46 -1.22 27.94
C ARG A 25 -3.97 -1.80 29.27
N ALA A 26 -4.90 -2.20 30.14
CA ALA A 26 -4.54 -2.83 31.41
C ALA A 26 -3.82 -4.17 31.22
N GLN A 27 -4.20 -4.93 30.20
CA GLN A 27 -3.57 -6.20 29.85
C GLN A 27 -2.27 -6.02 29.07
N GLN A 28 -2.19 -5.03 28.17
CA GLN A 28 -0.92 -4.65 27.53
C GLN A 28 0.17 -4.37 28.57
N LYS A 29 -0.14 -3.64 29.65
CA LYS A 29 0.81 -3.40 30.76
C LYS A 29 1.30 -4.70 31.43
N LYS A 30 0.42 -5.69 31.61
CA LYS A 30 0.79 -6.99 32.20
C LYS A 30 1.65 -7.80 31.24
N VAL A 31 1.33 -7.78 29.95
CA VAL A 31 2.13 -8.42 28.91
C VAL A 31 3.51 -7.76 28.83
N ASN A 32 3.62 -6.43 28.86
CA ASN A 32 4.92 -5.74 28.90
C ASN A 32 5.76 -6.15 30.13
N LYS A 33 5.13 -6.27 31.31
CA LYS A 33 5.81 -6.78 32.51
C LYS A 33 6.29 -8.22 32.32
N PHE A 34 5.48 -9.07 31.70
CA PHE A 34 5.86 -10.44 31.36
C PHE A 34 7.03 -10.47 30.35
N LEU A 35 6.98 -9.67 29.28
CA LEU A 35 8.00 -9.59 28.24
C LEU A 35 9.38 -9.22 28.80
N ARG A 36 9.46 -8.24 29.70
CA ARG A 36 10.71 -7.87 30.39
C ARG A 36 11.34 -9.06 31.11
N LYS A 37 10.52 -9.78 31.88
CA LYS A 37 10.95 -10.97 32.62
C LYS A 37 11.33 -12.13 31.69
N PHE A 38 10.55 -12.32 30.64
CA PHE A 38 10.77 -13.36 29.64
C PHE A 38 12.07 -13.13 28.87
N ARG A 39 12.42 -11.88 28.54
CA ARG A 39 13.72 -11.57 27.91
C ARG A 39 14.88 -11.75 28.88
N SER A 40 14.76 -11.24 30.11
CA SER A 40 15.86 -11.32 31.07
C SER A 40 16.21 -12.76 31.43
N ASP A 41 15.20 -13.60 31.60
CA ASP A 41 15.37 -15.02 31.91
C ASP A 41 14.13 -15.80 31.46
N PRO A 42 14.12 -16.35 30.23
CA PRO A 42 13.02 -17.17 29.75
C PRO A 42 12.95 -18.52 30.46
N THR A 43 13.95 -18.91 31.26
CA THR A 43 13.90 -20.14 32.08
C THR A 43 13.31 -19.92 33.46
N ASN A 44 12.96 -18.68 33.81
CA ASN A 44 12.49 -18.34 35.14
C ASN A 44 11.31 -19.22 35.55
N PRO A 45 11.37 -19.93 36.71
CA PRO A 45 10.32 -20.87 37.12
C PRO A 45 8.93 -20.24 37.17
N SER A 46 8.85 -18.96 37.50
CA SER A 46 7.59 -18.25 37.62
C SER A 46 6.96 -17.81 36.30
N ILE A 47 7.54 -18.18 35.15
CA ILE A 47 6.90 -18.11 33.83
C ILE A 47 5.89 -19.25 33.65
N ASN A 48 6.08 -20.40 34.33
CA ASN A 48 5.13 -21.53 34.34
C ASN A 48 4.68 -21.96 32.93
N TYR A 49 5.58 -22.60 32.19
CA TYR A 49 5.26 -23.17 30.88
C TYR A 49 4.34 -24.38 31.01
N GLU A 50 3.12 -24.25 30.49
CA GLU A 50 2.16 -25.34 30.43
C GLU A 50 2.28 -26.04 29.06
N LYS A 51 2.37 -27.38 29.09
CA LYS A 51 2.34 -28.22 27.90
C LYS A 51 0.90 -28.64 27.64
N ILE A 52 0.41 -28.38 26.44
CA ILE A 52 -0.95 -28.72 26.04
C ILE A 52 -0.90 -29.90 25.07
N ALA A 53 -1.57 -31.00 25.42
CA ALA A 53 -1.55 -32.22 24.63
C ALA A 53 -2.29 -32.08 23.27
N SER A 54 -3.26 -31.17 23.18
CA SER A 54 -4.06 -30.95 21.97
C SER A 54 -3.39 -30.05 20.93
N PHE A 55 -2.22 -29.48 21.21
CA PHE A 55 -1.49 -28.68 20.23
C PHE A 55 -0.82 -29.58 19.20
N ALA A 56 -0.99 -29.24 17.92
CA ALA A 56 -0.34 -29.93 16.81
C ALA A 56 1.20 -29.89 16.93
N ASP A 57 1.76 -28.82 17.49
CA ASP A 57 3.19 -28.66 17.73
C ASP A 57 3.60 -29.05 19.16
N LYS A 58 4.56 -29.97 19.27
CA LYS A 58 5.10 -30.45 20.55
C LYS A 58 6.04 -29.45 21.24
N ASN A 59 6.53 -28.44 20.54
CA ASN A 59 7.41 -27.39 21.05
C ASN A 59 6.63 -26.15 21.55
N MET A 60 5.32 -26.06 21.30
CA MET A 60 4.51 -24.96 21.81
C MET A 60 4.16 -25.13 23.29
N ARG A 61 4.20 -24.02 24.03
CA ARG A 61 3.81 -23.93 25.43
C ARG A 61 2.88 -22.75 25.62
N THR A 62 2.01 -22.84 26.61
CA THR A 62 1.22 -21.70 27.07
C THR A 62 1.82 -21.13 28.34
N VAL A 63 1.69 -19.82 28.50
CA VAL A 63 2.18 -19.07 29.65
C VAL A 63 1.06 -18.16 30.14
N ARG A 64 0.87 -18.10 31.46
CA ARG A 64 -0.14 -17.23 32.06
C ARG A 64 0.33 -15.79 32.11
N ILE A 65 -0.44 -14.88 31.52
CA ILE A 65 -0.27 -13.44 31.72
C ILE A 65 -1.04 -13.00 32.97
N ASP A 66 -2.29 -13.43 33.09
CA ASP A 66 -3.12 -13.31 34.28
C ASP A 66 -4.14 -14.47 34.36
N GLN A 67 -5.25 -14.30 35.08
CA GLN A 67 -6.28 -15.34 35.15
C GLN A 67 -6.94 -15.64 33.80
N SER A 68 -7.16 -14.61 32.97
CA SER A 68 -7.96 -14.67 31.76
C SER A 68 -7.15 -14.69 30.47
N TYR A 69 -5.89 -14.24 30.50
CA TYR A 69 -5.05 -14.09 29.30
C TYR A 69 -3.87 -15.06 29.32
N ARG A 70 -3.50 -15.55 28.13
CA ARG A 70 -2.40 -16.48 27.89
C ARG A 70 -1.52 -15.97 26.75
N ALA A 71 -0.22 -16.20 26.88
CA ALA A 71 0.72 -16.09 25.77
C ALA A 71 1.09 -17.49 25.26
N ILE A 72 1.28 -17.61 23.95
CA ILE A 72 1.76 -18.82 23.28
C ILE A 72 3.23 -18.62 22.94
N VAL A 73 4.04 -19.60 23.34
CA VAL A 73 5.50 -19.55 23.22
C VAL A 73 6.01 -20.80 22.53
N LEU A 74 6.88 -20.63 21.54
CA LEU A 74 7.74 -21.71 21.06
C LEU A 74 8.89 -21.93 22.04
N LYS A 75 9.01 -23.15 22.54
CA LYS A 75 10.12 -23.61 23.38
C LYS A 75 10.57 -24.99 22.88
N PRO A 76 11.53 -25.04 21.94
CA PRO A 76 12.08 -26.30 21.45
C PRO A 76 12.67 -27.14 22.59
N ALA A 77 12.67 -28.47 22.42
CA ALA A 77 13.21 -29.39 23.43
C ALA A 77 14.74 -29.30 23.56
N LYS A 78 15.42 -28.86 22.50
CA LYS A 78 16.87 -28.66 22.40
C LYS A 78 17.15 -27.18 22.05
N GLY A 79 18.26 -26.64 22.54
CA GLY A 79 18.67 -25.25 22.28
C GLY A 79 18.17 -24.22 23.30
N ASN A 80 18.57 -22.97 23.11
CA ASN A 80 18.24 -21.83 24.00
C ASN A 80 17.31 -20.79 23.32
N VAL A 81 16.50 -21.26 22.36
CA VAL A 81 15.59 -20.41 21.57
C VAL A 81 14.21 -20.37 22.21
N TYR A 82 13.66 -19.16 22.31
CA TYR A 82 12.32 -18.89 22.82
C TYR A 82 11.63 -17.89 21.92
N VAL A 83 10.45 -18.23 21.39
CA VAL A 83 9.73 -17.33 20.47
C VAL A 83 8.34 -17.02 21.00
N LEU A 84 8.01 -15.75 21.12
CA LEU A 84 6.66 -15.29 21.44
C LEU A 84 5.82 -15.31 20.17
N LEU A 85 4.74 -16.10 20.18
CA LEU A 85 3.95 -16.37 18.99
C LEU A 85 2.61 -15.63 18.99
N TRP A 86 1.91 -15.61 20.13
CA TRP A 86 0.56 -15.04 20.22
C TRP A 86 0.23 -14.64 21.66
N VAL A 87 -0.69 -13.69 21.86
CA VAL A 87 -1.24 -13.37 23.18
C VAL A 87 -2.71 -12.99 23.10
N ASP A 88 -3.55 -13.66 23.90
CA ASP A 88 -4.99 -13.43 23.87
C ASP A 88 -5.69 -13.90 25.14
N ASN A 89 -7.02 -13.77 25.16
CA ASN A 89 -7.85 -14.53 26.10
C ASN A 89 -7.48 -16.01 26.02
N HIS A 90 -7.57 -16.70 27.15
CA HIS A 90 -7.32 -18.13 27.28
C HIS A 90 -7.90 -18.95 26.13
N ASP A 91 -9.19 -18.82 25.83
CA ASP A 91 -9.84 -19.69 24.84
C ASP A 91 -9.35 -19.40 23.42
N ASP A 92 -9.20 -18.13 23.07
CA ASP A 92 -8.73 -17.69 21.75
C ASP A 92 -7.25 -18.03 21.52
N ALA A 93 -6.40 -17.86 22.54
CA ALA A 93 -5.00 -18.24 22.48
C ALA A 93 -4.84 -19.75 22.30
N MET A 94 -5.68 -20.55 22.97
CA MET A 94 -5.70 -22.00 22.84
C MET A 94 -6.21 -22.42 21.45
N ALA A 95 -7.26 -21.77 20.95
CA ALA A 95 -7.82 -22.02 19.62
C ALA A 95 -6.81 -21.71 18.51
N TRP A 96 -6.10 -20.58 18.62
CA TRP A 96 -5.03 -20.19 17.70
C TRP A 96 -3.93 -21.26 17.68
N ALA A 97 -3.43 -21.68 18.85
CA ALA A 97 -2.30 -22.60 18.95
C ALA A 97 -2.64 -24.05 18.53
N LYS A 98 -3.90 -24.48 18.73
CA LYS A 98 -4.33 -25.88 18.53
C LYS A 98 -3.90 -26.47 17.19
N ASN A 99 -4.08 -25.71 16.11
CA ASN A 99 -3.83 -26.17 14.75
C ASN A 99 -2.55 -25.59 14.14
N LYS A 100 -1.69 -24.94 14.91
CA LYS A 100 -0.46 -24.33 14.37
C LYS A 100 0.75 -25.25 14.56
N ARG A 101 1.66 -25.23 13.59
CA ARG A 101 2.96 -25.92 13.62
C ARG A 101 4.06 -24.93 13.26
N ILE A 102 5.11 -24.87 14.06
CA ILE A 102 6.33 -24.14 13.75
C ILE A 102 7.35 -25.12 13.21
N VAL A 103 7.73 -24.93 11.95
CA VAL A 103 8.66 -25.81 11.25
C VAL A 103 9.80 -25.00 10.65
N ILE A 104 10.96 -25.63 10.51
CA ILE A 104 12.07 -25.09 9.74
C ILE A 104 11.92 -25.65 8.33
N HIS A 105 11.85 -24.76 7.34
CA HIS A 105 11.68 -25.16 5.95
C HIS A 105 12.97 -25.82 5.42
N PRO A 106 12.90 -27.02 4.83
CA PRO A 106 14.08 -27.83 4.52
C PRO A 106 15.00 -27.22 3.46
N ASP A 107 14.47 -26.41 2.53
CA ASP A 107 15.29 -25.88 1.42
C ASP A 107 15.79 -24.44 1.66
N THR A 108 15.16 -23.73 2.59
CA THR A 108 15.42 -22.30 2.82
C THR A 108 15.94 -22.02 4.23
N GLY A 109 15.89 -23.01 5.13
CA GLY A 109 16.18 -22.83 6.55
C GLY A 109 15.18 -21.95 7.30
N SER A 110 14.12 -21.47 6.62
CA SER A 110 13.24 -20.47 7.21
C SER A 110 12.31 -21.08 8.24
N LEU A 111 12.26 -20.50 9.43
CA LEU A 111 11.20 -20.74 10.41
C LEU A 111 9.83 -20.29 9.85
N GLN A 112 8.86 -21.20 9.79
CA GLN A 112 7.53 -21.00 9.24
C GLN A 112 6.45 -21.40 10.25
N VAL A 113 5.34 -20.66 10.25
CA VAL A 113 4.14 -20.99 11.01
C VAL A 113 3.10 -21.56 10.04
N LEU A 114 2.91 -22.87 10.08
CA LEU A 114 1.92 -23.59 9.29
C LEU A 114 0.62 -23.75 10.08
N THR A 115 -0.50 -23.71 9.38
CA THR A 115 -1.79 -24.13 9.92
C THR A 115 -2.06 -25.54 9.43
N ALA A 116 -2.17 -26.50 10.35
CA ALA A 116 -2.67 -27.83 10.04
C ALA A 116 -4.05 -27.67 9.40
N ALA A 117 -4.22 -28.20 8.20
CA ALA A 117 -5.43 -28.01 7.42
C ALA A 117 -6.67 -28.40 8.23
N PRO A 118 -7.71 -27.55 8.33
CA PRO A 118 -9.03 -28.08 8.61
C PRO A 118 -9.38 -29.06 7.48
N VAL A 119 -10.08 -30.13 7.84
CA VAL A 119 -10.69 -31.12 6.93
C VAL A 119 -11.17 -30.43 5.66
N ALA A 120 -10.77 -31.00 4.51
CA ALA A 120 -11.14 -30.63 3.15
C ALA A 120 -12.14 -29.47 3.06
N LEU A 121 -11.67 -28.31 2.58
CA LEU A 121 -12.58 -27.28 2.08
C LEU A 121 -13.58 -27.97 1.16
N GLU A 122 -14.88 -27.77 1.39
CA GLU A 122 -15.92 -28.27 0.50
C GLU A 122 -15.52 -27.89 -0.93
N PRO A 123 -15.53 -28.85 -1.89
CA PRO A 123 -15.12 -28.56 -3.24
C PRO A 123 -15.99 -27.40 -3.73
N VAL A 124 -15.37 -26.24 -3.90
CA VAL A 124 -16.00 -25.11 -4.58
C VAL A 124 -16.46 -25.68 -5.90
N ALA A 125 -17.77 -25.67 -6.16
CA ALA A 125 -18.33 -26.22 -7.38
C ALA A 125 -17.69 -25.49 -8.58
N VAL A 126 -16.68 -26.12 -9.17
CA VAL A 126 -15.99 -25.59 -10.34
C VAL A 126 -16.91 -25.89 -11.53
N GLU A 127 -17.60 -24.87 -12.04
CA GLU A 127 -18.09 -24.90 -13.42
C GLU A 127 -16.96 -25.35 -14.34
N ALA A 128 -17.28 -26.18 -15.34
CA ALA A 128 -16.34 -26.93 -16.18
C ALA A 128 -14.96 -26.26 -16.37
N PRO A 129 -13.84 -26.98 -16.16
CA PRO A 129 -12.53 -26.37 -16.03
C PRO A 129 -12.21 -25.50 -17.26
N PRO A 130 -11.82 -24.24 -17.08
CA PRO A 130 -11.36 -23.43 -18.19
C PRO A 130 -10.15 -24.13 -18.85
N LYS A 131 -10.04 -24.06 -20.19
CA LYS A 131 -8.92 -24.61 -20.98
C LYS A 131 -7.58 -23.87 -20.74
N VAL A 132 -7.35 -23.38 -19.53
CA VAL A 132 -6.17 -22.60 -19.15
C VAL A 132 -5.20 -23.55 -18.44
N PRO A 133 -3.91 -23.58 -18.84
CA PRO A 133 -2.91 -24.40 -18.17
C PRO A 133 -2.74 -23.99 -16.69
N PRO A 134 -2.30 -24.91 -15.80
CA PRO A 134 -2.01 -24.58 -14.40
C PRO A 134 -1.06 -23.38 -14.28
N LEU A 135 -1.33 -22.52 -13.29
CA LEU A 135 -0.64 -21.25 -13.07
C LEU A 135 0.88 -21.45 -12.88
N PHE A 136 1.26 -22.55 -12.24
CA PHE A 136 2.65 -22.89 -11.93
C PHE A 136 3.21 -24.06 -12.75
N MET A 137 2.62 -24.34 -13.93
CA MET A 137 3.06 -25.44 -14.80
C MET A 137 4.55 -25.35 -15.19
N GLY A 138 5.08 -24.12 -15.35
CA GLY A 138 6.46 -23.87 -15.74
C GLY A 138 7.52 -24.03 -14.65
N TYR A 139 7.13 -24.35 -13.42
CA TYR A 139 8.04 -24.47 -12.27
C TYR A 139 8.08 -25.90 -11.75
N SER A 140 9.26 -26.42 -11.42
CA SER A 140 9.41 -27.72 -10.75
C SER A 140 8.99 -27.63 -9.27
N ASN A 141 8.83 -28.76 -8.58
CA ASN A 141 8.55 -28.74 -7.15
C ASN A 141 9.71 -28.10 -6.38
N GLU A 142 10.95 -28.39 -6.79
CA GLU A 142 12.16 -27.77 -6.24
C GLU A 142 12.17 -26.26 -6.45
N ASP A 143 11.70 -25.76 -7.59
CA ASP A 143 11.59 -24.31 -7.81
C ASP A 143 10.62 -23.66 -6.82
N LEU A 144 9.47 -24.28 -6.58
CA LEU A 144 8.46 -23.76 -5.65
C LEU A 144 8.92 -23.84 -4.19
N THR A 145 9.49 -24.96 -3.77
CA THR A 145 10.02 -25.09 -2.39
C THR A 145 11.23 -24.19 -2.17
N SER A 146 12.05 -23.95 -3.19
CA SER A 146 13.19 -23.02 -3.10
C SER A 146 12.81 -21.57 -2.86
N VAL A 147 11.52 -21.19 -2.96
CA VAL A 147 11.03 -19.87 -2.59
C VAL A 147 10.20 -19.90 -1.29
N GLY A 148 10.24 -21.02 -0.57
CA GLY A 148 9.62 -21.20 0.75
C GLY A 148 8.22 -21.80 0.72
N VAL A 149 7.74 -22.33 -0.41
CA VAL A 149 6.46 -23.04 -0.46
C VAL A 149 6.55 -24.34 0.33
N PRO A 150 5.72 -24.55 1.37
CA PRO A 150 5.75 -25.78 2.14
C PRO A 150 5.47 -26.99 1.27
N GLN A 151 6.23 -28.07 1.45
CA GLN A 151 6.06 -29.33 0.70
C GLN A 151 4.63 -29.87 0.81
N GLU A 152 4.02 -29.76 2.00
CA GLU A 152 2.65 -30.21 2.31
C GLU A 152 1.56 -29.46 1.49
N LEU A 153 1.89 -28.32 0.87
CA LEU A 153 0.96 -27.50 0.08
C LEU A 153 1.23 -27.55 -1.43
N LEU A 154 2.25 -28.29 -1.88
CA LEU A 154 2.61 -28.34 -3.31
C LEU A 154 1.48 -28.89 -4.19
N GLU A 155 0.76 -29.90 -3.72
CA GLU A 155 -0.37 -30.48 -4.46
C GLU A 155 -1.45 -29.43 -4.72
N GLN A 156 -1.80 -28.62 -3.70
CA GLN A 156 -2.76 -27.53 -3.85
C GLN A 156 -2.26 -26.48 -4.83
N VAL A 157 -0.97 -26.09 -4.77
CA VAL A 157 -0.36 -25.13 -5.69
C VAL A 157 -0.45 -25.61 -7.14
N ARG A 158 -0.27 -26.91 -7.39
CA ARG A 158 -0.33 -27.51 -8.73
C ARG A 158 -1.72 -27.47 -9.35
N GLU A 159 -2.77 -27.42 -8.54
CA GLU A 159 -4.15 -27.35 -9.00
C GLU A 159 -4.60 -25.92 -9.35
N LEU A 160 -3.87 -24.89 -8.89
CA LEU A 160 -4.18 -23.50 -9.16
C LEU A 160 -4.02 -23.18 -10.65
N ARG A 161 -5.03 -22.52 -11.22
CA ARG A 161 -5.10 -22.11 -12.64
C ARG A 161 -5.22 -20.60 -12.82
N THR A 162 -5.63 -19.86 -11.78
CA THR A 162 -5.81 -18.41 -11.82
C THR A 162 -5.28 -17.76 -10.55
N SER A 163 -4.94 -16.46 -10.63
CA SER A 163 -4.55 -15.67 -9.45
C SER A 163 -5.66 -15.64 -8.39
N ASP A 164 -6.94 -15.63 -8.81
CA ASP A 164 -8.08 -15.67 -7.88
C ASP A 164 -8.12 -16.96 -7.04
N GLN A 165 -7.75 -18.10 -7.65
CA GLN A 165 -7.65 -19.36 -6.92
C GLN A 165 -6.50 -19.33 -5.92
N LEU A 166 -5.36 -18.71 -6.28
CA LEU A 166 -4.22 -18.51 -5.38
C LEU A 166 -4.59 -17.63 -4.17
N ASP A 167 -5.31 -16.53 -4.40
CA ASP A 167 -5.78 -15.63 -3.35
C ASP A 167 -6.76 -16.33 -2.40
N ALA A 168 -7.67 -17.17 -2.94
CA ALA A 168 -8.65 -17.91 -2.15
C ALA A 168 -8.01 -18.87 -1.13
N VAL A 169 -6.83 -19.39 -1.46
CA VAL A 169 -6.07 -20.30 -0.58
C VAL A 169 -4.98 -19.58 0.23
N ALA A 170 -4.81 -18.26 0.10
CA ALA A 170 -3.72 -17.50 0.72
C ALA A 170 -3.55 -17.77 2.22
N ARG A 171 -4.66 -17.92 2.95
CA ARG A 171 -4.67 -18.19 4.41
C ARG A 171 -4.03 -19.52 4.81
N LEU A 172 -3.88 -20.45 3.87
CA LEU A 172 -3.25 -21.75 4.09
C LEU A 172 -1.72 -21.65 4.04
N PHE A 173 -1.18 -20.63 3.37
CA PHE A 173 0.25 -20.48 3.15
C PHE A 173 0.88 -19.54 4.20
N PRO A 174 2.16 -19.75 4.53
CA PRO A 174 2.98 -18.69 5.10
C PRO A 174 2.93 -17.44 4.19
N PRO A 175 2.76 -16.22 4.72
CA PRO A 175 2.67 -14.99 3.92
C PRO A 175 3.83 -14.80 2.94
N ASP A 176 5.05 -15.16 3.34
CA ASP A 176 6.22 -15.08 2.45
C ASP A 176 6.14 -16.11 1.31
N ALA A 177 5.66 -17.31 1.57
CA ALA A 177 5.47 -18.33 0.53
C ALA A 177 4.38 -17.92 -0.48
N TYR A 178 3.28 -17.35 0.03
CA TYR A 178 2.22 -16.78 -0.81
C TYR A 178 2.75 -15.62 -1.66
N GLU A 179 3.53 -14.70 -1.09
CA GLU A 179 4.13 -13.58 -1.83
C GLU A 179 5.06 -14.07 -2.95
N ALA A 180 5.84 -15.13 -2.69
CA ALA A 180 6.67 -15.74 -3.72
C ALA A 180 5.84 -16.35 -4.86
N LEU A 181 4.80 -17.12 -4.54
CA LEU A 181 3.86 -17.68 -5.52
C LEU A 181 3.18 -16.57 -6.33
N PHE A 182 2.80 -15.48 -5.68
CA PHE A 182 2.21 -14.32 -6.33
C PHE A 182 3.15 -13.70 -7.37
N PHE A 183 4.43 -13.46 -7.02
CA PHE A 183 5.39 -12.92 -8.00
C PHE A 183 5.63 -13.87 -9.18
N LEU A 184 5.71 -15.18 -8.92
CA LEU A 184 5.86 -16.18 -9.98
C LEU A 184 4.63 -16.22 -10.91
N ALA A 185 3.42 -16.03 -10.37
CA ALA A 185 2.18 -15.97 -11.13
C ALA A 185 2.10 -14.72 -12.02
N GLU A 186 2.66 -13.58 -11.58
CA GLU A 186 2.79 -12.35 -12.37
C GLU A 186 3.92 -12.40 -13.42
N GLY A 187 4.61 -13.54 -13.53
CA GLY A 187 5.67 -13.77 -14.53
C GLY A 187 7.04 -13.21 -14.15
N GLU A 188 7.28 -12.88 -12.88
CA GLU A 188 8.63 -12.52 -12.42
C GLU A 188 9.55 -13.76 -12.50
N PRO A 189 10.77 -13.63 -13.06
CA PRO A 189 11.70 -14.77 -13.15
C PRO A 189 12.05 -15.34 -11.77
N LEU A 190 12.16 -16.66 -11.65
CA LEU A 190 12.44 -17.36 -10.38
C LEU A 190 13.65 -16.78 -9.62
N ASP A 191 14.75 -16.50 -10.31
CA ASP A 191 15.94 -15.92 -9.67
C ASP A 191 15.70 -14.50 -9.13
N ALA A 192 14.83 -13.73 -9.79
CA ALA A 192 14.43 -12.42 -9.32
C ALA A 192 13.53 -12.53 -8.08
N VAL A 193 12.65 -13.53 -8.04
CA VAL A 193 11.83 -13.85 -6.87
C VAL A 193 12.70 -14.32 -5.70
N ARG A 194 13.63 -15.27 -5.90
CA ARG A 194 14.56 -15.72 -4.85
C ARG A 194 15.34 -14.56 -4.24
N ARG A 195 15.92 -13.70 -5.07
CA ARG A 195 16.62 -12.47 -4.60
C ARG A 195 15.69 -11.51 -3.86
N ALA A 196 14.45 -11.35 -4.34
CA ALA A 196 13.47 -10.48 -3.70
C ALA A 196 13.03 -10.98 -2.33
N MET A 197 12.88 -12.30 -2.21
CA MET A 197 12.48 -12.96 -0.99
C MET A 197 13.63 -13.07 0.01
N GLY A 198 14.87 -12.77 -0.42
CA GLY A 198 16.07 -12.93 0.39
C GLY A 198 16.39 -14.40 0.64
N VAL A 199 15.98 -15.29 -0.28
CA VAL A 199 16.21 -16.72 -0.15
C VAL A 199 17.59 -17.05 -0.67
N GLU A 200 18.47 -17.43 0.25
CA GLU A 200 19.70 -18.15 -0.06
C GLU A 200 19.38 -19.64 0.09
N VAL A 201 19.36 -20.39 -1.02
CA VAL A 201 19.11 -21.84 -0.97
C VAL A 201 20.27 -22.49 -0.22
N ALA A 202 20.02 -22.90 1.01
CA ALA A 202 21.03 -23.56 1.84
C ALA A 202 21.16 -25.01 1.40
N ARG A 203 22.37 -25.44 1.06
CA ARG A 203 22.69 -26.86 0.86
C ARG A 203 22.95 -27.43 2.27
N ASP A 204 22.06 -28.31 2.73
CA ASP A 204 22.03 -28.96 4.05
C ASP A 204 21.49 -28.09 5.21
N VAL A 205 20.16 -28.00 5.31
CA VAL A 205 19.45 -27.39 6.45
C VAL A 205 19.18 -28.42 7.54
N ASP A 206 19.63 -28.14 8.77
CA ASP A 206 19.18 -28.88 9.96
C ASP A 206 17.81 -28.37 10.42
N THR A 207 16.77 -29.19 10.22
CA THR A 207 15.39 -28.86 10.60
C THR A 207 15.10 -28.92 12.11
N GLU A 208 16.07 -29.31 12.93
CA GLU A 208 16.00 -29.23 14.39
C GLU A 208 16.74 -28.00 14.97
N ASP A 209 17.54 -27.29 14.16
CA ASP A 209 18.32 -26.13 14.60
C ASP A 209 17.54 -24.80 14.49
N PHE A 210 16.71 -24.56 15.50
CA PHE A 210 15.95 -23.30 15.61
C PHE A 210 16.85 -22.07 15.81
N GLU A 211 18.10 -22.24 16.25
CA GLU A 211 19.02 -21.12 16.45
C GLU A 211 19.55 -20.62 15.10
N ALA A 212 19.98 -21.53 14.23
CA ALA A 212 20.36 -21.22 12.86
C ALA A 212 19.17 -20.69 12.04
N ALA A 213 17.98 -21.27 12.21
CA ALA A 213 16.77 -20.81 11.51
C ALA A 213 16.41 -19.35 11.84
N LEU A 214 16.56 -18.91 13.10
CA LEU A 214 16.32 -17.51 13.47
C LEU A 214 17.28 -16.52 12.81
N ASP A 215 18.44 -16.97 12.35
CA ASP A 215 19.40 -16.13 11.66
C ASP A 215 19.14 -15.95 10.17
N GLN A 216 18.26 -16.77 9.58
CA GLN A 216 17.91 -16.69 8.17
C GLN A 216 17.24 -15.36 7.83
N ALA A 217 17.63 -14.79 6.69
CA ALA A 217 17.09 -13.52 6.21
C ALA A 217 15.57 -13.56 6.03
N THR A 218 15.04 -14.70 5.58
CA THR A 218 13.61 -14.99 5.44
C THR A 218 12.90 -15.03 6.79
N THR A 219 13.49 -15.67 7.81
CA THR A 219 12.93 -15.72 9.16
C THR A 219 12.89 -14.36 9.84
N LYS A 220 13.95 -13.54 9.67
CA LYS A 220 14.03 -12.18 10.20
C LYS A 220 12.95 -11.22 9.65
N ARG A 221 12.20 -11.63 8.62
CA ARG A 221 11.05 -10.87 8.09
C ARG A 221 9.82 -10.95 9.00
N ARG A 222 9.63 -12.08 9.69
CA ARG A 222 8.46 -12.36 10.55
C ARG A 222 8.82 -12.55 12.01
N PHE A 223 10.08 -12.84 12.31
CA PHE A 223 10.58 -13.07 13.65
C PHE A 223 11.65 -12.03 13.96
N ALA A 224 11.29 -11.07 14.80
CA ALA A 224 12.24 -10.06 15.27
C ALA A 224 13.05 -10.64 16.44
N LEU A 225 14.37 -10.76 16.28
CA LEU A 225 15.28 -11.05 17.38
C LEU A 225 15.31 -9.85 18.34
N VAL A 226 15.07 -10.11 19.62
CA VAL A 226 15.06 -9.07 20.64
C VAL A 226 16.45 -8.98 21.25
N THR A 227 17.30 -8.13 20.66
CA THR A 227 18.70 -7.98 21.08
C THR A 227 18.96 -6.76 21.97
N ASP A 228 18.03 -5.80 22.04
CA ASP A 228 18.18 -4.57 22.83
C ASP A 228 16.92 -4.23 23.65
N ASP A 229 17.17 -3.71 24.85
CA ASP A 229 16.19 -3.28 25.84
C ASP A 229 15.38 -2.07 25.35
N GLN A 230 16.04 -1.14 24.64
CA GLN A 230 15.41 0.10 24.17
C GLN A 230 14.59 -0.10 22.90
N GLU A 231 14.97 -0.97 21.97
CA GLU A 231 14.30 -1.10 20.67
C GLU A 231 12.91 -1.77 20.80
N LEU A 232 12.79 -2.84 21.60
CA LEU A 232 11.50 -3.50 21.84
C LEU A 232 10.58 -2.63 22.72
N GLU A 233 11.09 -1.94 23.73
CA GLU A 233 10.31 -0.96 24.50
C GLU A 233 9.89 0.22 23.61
N ALA A 234 10.77 0.69 22.72
CA ALA A 234 10.47 1.71 21.73
C ALA A 234 9.44 1.27 20.69
N MET A 235 9.24 -0.04 20.46
CA MET A 235 8.19 -0.61 19.60
C MET A 235 6.87 -0.84 20.36
N LEU A 236 6.92 -1.33 21.61
CA LEU A 236 5.75 -1.69 22.42
C LEU A 236 5.12 -0.53 23.19
N ASP A 237 5.93 0.44 23.65
CA ASP A 237 5.47 1.67 24.32
C ASP A 237 5.27 2.83 23.33
N ALA A 238 5.44 2.58 22.03
CA ALA A 238 5.27 3.59 21.02
C ALA A 238 3.80 4.00 20.87
N PRO A 239 3.47 5.30 20.94
CA PRO A 239 2.18 5.79 20.45
C PRO A 239 1.98 5.34 19.00
N LEU A 240 0.73 5.19 18.55
CA LEU A 240 0.32 4.91 17.15
C LEU A 240 1.14 5.72 16.11
N GLU A 241 1.69 6.86 16.50
CA GLU A 241 2.65 7.66 15.74
C GLU A 241 3.88 6.91 15.21
N LYS A 242 4.45 5.92 15.90
CA LYS A 242 5.57 5.14 15.33
C LYS A 242 5.11 4.11 14.30
N TRP A 243 3.90 3.57 14.42
CA TRP A 243 3.30 2.74 13.38
C TRP A 243 3.09 3.52 12.08
N ARG A 244 2.82 4.83 12.17
CA ARG A 244 2.72 5.72 10.99
C ARG A 244 4.03 5.88 10.21
N ILE A 245 5.17 5.49 10.80
CA ILE A 245 6.50 5.55 10.14
C ILE A 245 7.16 4.18 10.04
N PHE A 246 6.52 3.10 10.49
CA PHE A 246 7.09 1.76 10.43
C PHE A 246 6.97 1.18 9.01
N LEU A 247 8.10 0.87 8.37
CA LEU A 247 8.13 0.23 7.07
C LEU A 247 8.25 -1.27 7.23
N HIS A 248 7.21 -2.01 6.82
CA HIS A 248 7.24 -3.46 6.85
C HIS A 248 8.31 -4.02 5.90
N PRO A 249 8.99 -5.14 6.23
CA PRO A 249 10.00 -5.75 5.35
C PRO A 249 9.55 -5.96 3.90
N SER A 250 8.32 -6.42 3.65
CA SER A 250 7.78 -6.60 2.28
C SER A 250 7.67 -5.28 1.49
N GLN A 251 7.53 -4.15 2.18
CA GLN A 251 7.48 -2.83 1.55
C GLN A 251 8.86 -2.28 1.18
N ARG A 252 9.94 -2.80 1.79
CA ARG A 252 11.31 -2.28 1.62
C ARG A 252 11.75 -2.29 0.17
N ARG A 253 11.43 -3.37 -0.57
CA ARG A 253 11.81 -3.48 -1.99
C ARG A 253 11.16 -2.38 -2.84
N MET A 254 9.91 -2.03 -2.56
CA MET A 254 9.23 -0.95 -3.29
C MET A 254 9.89 0.41 -3.03
N VAL A 255 10.42 0.59 -1.82
CA VAL A 255 11.15 1.78 -1.37
C VAL A 255 12.56 1.86 -1.94
N SER A 256 13.31 0.75 -2.02
CA SER A 256 14.73 0.76 -2.42
C SER A 256 14.97 0.43 -3.90
N ASN A 257 13.96 -0.08 -4.63
CA ASN A 257 14.10 -0.43 -6.04
C ASN A 257 14.55 0.77 -6.90
N HIS A 258 15.40 0.49 -7.89
CA HIS A 258 15.74 1.46 -8.91
C HIS A 258 14.78 1.32 -10.11
N TYR A 259 13.89 2.29 -10.29
CA TYR A 259 12.93 2.30 -11.39
C TYR A 259 13.50 3.10 -12.56
N ARG A 260 13.37 2.57 -13.78
CA ARG A 260 13.87 3.22 -15.01
C ARG A 260 12.98 4.39 -15.51
N GLY A 261 12.05 4.86 -14.68
CA GLY A 261 11.11 5.97 -14.94
C GLY A 261 9.95 5.93 -13.91
N PRO A 262 8.73 6.39 -14.28
CA PRO A 262 7.57 6.37 -13.39
C PRO A 262 7.25 4.98 -12.83
N ALA A 263 6.92 4.92 -11.55
CA ALA A 263 6.49 3.70 -10.86
C ALA A 263 5.19 3.94 -10.10
N ARG A 264 4.38 2.88 -9.97
CA ARG A 264 3.09 2.91 -9.27
C ARG A 264 3.07 1.85 -8.17
N VAL A 265 2.56 2.22 -7.00
CA VAL A 265 2.22 1.30 -5.92
C VAL A 265 0.75 1.48 -5.56
N LEU A 266 -0.03 0.43 -5.79
CA LEU A 266 -1.43 0.37 -5.41
C LEU A 266 -1.58 -0.37 -4.08
N GLY A 267 -2.71 -0.22 -3.41
CA GLY A 267 -3.06 -1.04 -2.25
C GLY A 267 -4.33 -0.55 -1.61
N GLY A 268 -5.06 -1.45 -0.94
CA GLY A 268 -6.30 -1.11 -0.25
C GLY A 268 -6.11 -0.19 0.96
N ALA A 269 -7.21 0.10 1.65
CA ALA A 269 -7.18 0.89 2.88
C ALA A 269 -6.26 0.26 3.92
N GLY A 270 -5.47 1.06 4.64
CA GLY A 270 -4.64 0.56 5.73
C GLY A 270 -3.37 -0.21 5.33
N THR A 271 -3.06 -0.34 4.03
CA THR A 271 -1.92 -1.15 3.54
C THR A 271 -0.53 -0.50 3.65
N GLY A 272 -0.47 0.75 4.13
CA GLY A 272 0.79 1.47 4.33
C GLY A 272 1.31 2.27 3.13
N LYS A 273 0.49 2.57 2.12
CA LYS A 273 0.86 3.39 0.92
C LYS A 273 1.63 4.67 1.25
N THR A 274 1.09 5.52 2.12
CA THR A 274 1.73 6.76 2.56
C THR A 274 3.07 6.49 3.25
N VAL A 275 3.18 5.40 4.01
CA VAL A 275 4.43 4.99 4.67
C VAL A 275 5.48 4.62 3.62
N VAL A 276 5.11 3.83 2.61
CA VAL A 276 5.98 3.50 1.47
C VAL A 276 6.45 4.77 0.76
N ALA A 277 5.54 5.71 0.45
CA ALA A 277 5.92 6.96 -0.18
C ALA A 277 6.88 7.79 0.68
N MET A 278 6.66 7.92 1.99
CA MET A 278 7.56 8.66 2.89
C MET A 278 8.96 8.03 2.98
N HIS A 279 9.03 6.71 3.12
CA HIS A 279 10.30 5.99 3.10
C HIS A 279 11.00 6.08 1.75
N ARG A 280 10.24 6.08 0.65
CA ARG A 280 10.78 6.30 -0.69
C ARG A 280 11.38 7.71 -0.83
N ALA A 281 10.71 8.75 -0.33
CA ALA A 281 11.25 10.10 -0.34
C ALA A 281 12.56 10.20 0.44
N LYS A 282 12.60 9.59 1.64
CA LYS A 282 13.81 9.47 2.44
C LYS A 282 14.93 8.75 1.68
N TYR A 283 14.64 7.60 1.08
CA TYR A 283 15.62 6.81 0.32
C TYR A 283 16.18 7.60 -0.86
N LEU A 284 15.31 8.26 -1.63
CA LEU A 284 15.73 9.09 -2.76
C LEU A 284 16.62 10.26 -2.31
N ALA A 285 16.25 10.98 -1.26
CA ALA A 285 17.01 12.14 -0.77
C ALA A 285 18.34 11.80 -0.07
N THR A 286 18.52 10.53 0.31
CA THR A 286 19.71 10.06 1.05
C THR A 286 20.65 9.25 0.18
N GLN A 287 20.13 8.40 -0.71
CA GLN A 287 20.91 7.41 -1.46
C GLN A 287 21.00 7.70 -2.96
N VAL A 288 19.96 8.29 -3.56
CA VAL A 288 19.86 8.44 -5.03
C VAL A 288 20.19 9.86 -5.48
N PHE A 289 19.70 10.85 -4.75
CA PHE A 289 19.87 12.28 -5.03
C PHE A 289 20.44 12.99 -3.78
N PRO A 290 21.69 12.68 -3.37
CA PRO A 290 22.28 13.23 -2.16
C PRO A 290 22.91 14.63 -2.36
N GLY A 291 22.89 15.20 -3.57
CA GLY A 291 23.49 16.50 -3.86
C GLY A 291 22.78 17.65 -3.18
N ASP A 292 23.49 18.71 -2.83
CA ASP A 292 22.90 19.85 -2.08
C ASP A 292 21.88 20.66 -2.88
N ASP A 293 21.99 20.63 -4.21
CA ASP A 293 21.03 21.25 -5.14
C ASP A 293 19.89 20.32 -5.53
N ASP A 294 19.95 19.03 -5.17
CA ASP A 294 18.87 18.11 -5.46
C ASP A 294 17.61 18.50 -4.67
N ARG A 295 16.46 18.48 -5.35
CA ARG A 295 15.15 18.69 -4.76
C ARG A 295 14.21 17.57 -5.15
N LEU A 296 13.34 17.19 -4.23
CA LEU A 296 12.25 16.24 -4.42
C LEU A 296 10.96 16.93 -4.02
N LEU A 297 9.90 16.69 -4.78
CA LEU A 297 8.55 17.12 -4.43
C LEU A 297 7.79 15.94 -3.84
N PHE A 298 7.23 16.09 -2.65
CA PHE A 298 6.22 15.19 -2.12
C PHE A 298 4.87 15.91 -2.16
N THR A 299 3.97 15.43 -3.01
CA THR A 299 2.64 16.01 -3.17
C THR A 299 1.53 15.04 -2.81
N THR A 300 0.40 15.62 -2.44
CA THR A 300 -0.85 14.93 -2.10
C THR A 300 -2.05 15.81 -2.47
N PHE A 301 -3.26 15.29 -2.29
CA PHE A 301 -4.50 15.98 -2.60
C PHE A 301 -4.90 17.05 -1.57
N THR A 302 -4.66 16.81 -0.27
CA THR A 302 -5.17 17.70 0.80
C THR A 302 -4.08 18.39 1.62
N ASN A 303 -4.39 19.59 2.11
CA ASN A 303 -3.47 20.35 2.97
C ASN A 303 -3.18 19.67 4.31
N ASN A 304 -4.17 19.00 4.91
CA ASN A 304 -3.98 18.31 6.19
C ASN A 304 -3.02 17.12 6.03
N LEU A 305 -3.20 16.33 4.97
CA LEU A 305 -2.32 15.20 4.69
C LEU A 305 -0.89 15.66 4.39
N ALA A 306 -0.71 16.77 3.66
CA ALA A 306 0.62 17.35 3.43
C ALA A 306 1.33 17.75 4.74
N ARG A 307 0.61 18.35 5.69
CA ARG A 307 1.16 18.71 7.02
C ARG A 307 1.56 17.46 7.80
N ASP A 308 0.68 16.48 7.86
CA ASP A 308 0.92 15.19 8.53
C ASP A 308 2.16 14.48 7.95
N ILE A 309 2.29 14.43 6.62
CA ILE A 309 3.45 13.85 5.95
C ILE A 309 4.73 14.63 6.28
N GLN A 310 4.67 15.96 6.26
CA GLN A 310 5.80 16.82 6.61
C GLN A 310 6.29 16.57 8.05
N GLU A 311 5.37 16.37 8.99
CA GLU A 311 5.68 16.05 10.38
C GLU A 311 6.29 14.65 10.54
N ASN A 312 5.75 13.64 9.85
CA ASN A 312 6.31 12.29 9.87
C ASN A 312 7.69 12.24 9.23
N LEU A 313 7.90 12.92 8.10
CA LEU A 313 9.21 13.04 7.45
C LEU A 313 10.23 13.73 8.36
N ARG A 314 9.83 14.75 9.13
CA ARG A 314 10.71 15.38 10.14
C ARG A 314 11.19 14.39 11.20
N LYS A 315 10.35 13.43 11.59
CA LYS A 315 10.70 12.40 12.59
C LYS A 315 11.64 11.33 12.03
N MET A 316 11.59 11.04 10.74
CA MET A 316 12.32 9.89 10.14
C MET A 316 13.52 10.26 9.25
N CYS A 317 13.58 11.48 8.72
CA CYS A 317 14.64 11.92 7.79
C CYS A 317 15.78 12.64 8.52
N PRO A 318 17.06 12.38 8.15
CA PRO A 318 18.16 13.24 8.55
C PRO A 318 17.92 14.70 8.09
N PRO A 319 18.38 15.73 8.84
CA PRO A 319 18.14 17.13 8.49
C PRO A 319 18.59 17.51 7.08
N ALA A 320 19.71 16.96 6.60
CA ALA A 320 20.21 17.20 5.24
C ALA A 320 19.25 16.68 4.17
N ALA A 321 18.73 15.46 4.35
CA ALA A 321 17.76 14.87 3.43
C ALA A 321 16.43 15.62 3.45
N LEU A 322 15.97 16.01 4.64
CA LEU A 322 14.72 16.74 4.81
C LEU A 322 14.72 18.08 4.06
N ARG A 323 15.85 18.81 4.04
CA ARG A 323 16.00 20.07 3.28
C ARG A 323 15.81 19.91 1.78
N ARG A 324 16.00 18.69 1.26
CA ARG A 324 15.81 18.37 -0.17
C ARG A 324 14.38 18.01 -0.50
N ILE A 325 13.54 17.70 0.49
CA ILE A 325 12.16 17.26 0.28
C ILE A 325 11.21 18.43 0.55
N GLU A 326 10.56 18.94 -0.49
CA GLU A 326 9.46 19.88 -0.37
C GLU A 326 8.14 19.11 -0.27
N VAL A 327 7.43 19.27 0.85
CA VAL A 327 6.12 18.65 1.04
C VAL A 327 5.03 19.70 0.90
N VAL A 328 4.19 19.57 -0.13
CA VAL A 328 3.12 20.53 -0.42
C VAL A 328 2.02 19.86 -1.24
N HIS A 329 0.76 20.19 -0.96
CA HIS A 329 -0.35 19.71 -1.81
C HIS A 329 -0.35 20.44 -3.16
N LEU A 330 -0.80 19.77 -4.22
CA LEU A 330 -0.58 20.22 -5.59
C LEU A 330 -1.17 21.62 -5.87
N ASP A 331 -2.38 21.91 -5.38
CA ASP A 331 -3.03 23.21 -5.62
C ASP A 331 -2.23 24.39 -5.03
N LYS A 332 -1.60 24.20 -3.86
CA LYS A 332 -0.70 25.21 -3.28
C LYS A 332 0.58 25.34 -4.08
N TRP A 333 1.15 24.23 -4.56
CA TRP A 333 2.31 24.29 -5.45
C TRP A 333 2.01 25.10 -6.71
N VAL A 334 0.85 24.87 -7.34
CA VAL A 334 0.36 25.64 -8.49
C VAL A 334 0.22 27.12 -8.16
N ALA A 335 -0.44 27.45 -7.06
CA ALA A 335 -0.65 28.83 -6.64
C ALA A 335 0.69 29.56 -6.41
N ASP A 336 1.64 28.91 -5.74
CA ASP A 336 2.95 29.50 -5.43
C ASP A 336 3.84 29.59 -6.69
N PHE A 337 3.77 28.61 -7.60
CA PHE A 337 4.45 28.64 -8.89
C PHE A 337 3.93 29.79 -9.76
N LEU A 338 2.62 29.89 -9.94
CA LEU A 338 2.00 30.95 -10.73
C LEU A 338 2.29 32.34 -10.16
N ARG A 339 2.16 32.52 -8.84
CA ARG A 339 2.46 33.80 -8.18
C ARG A 339 3.91 34.24 -8.42
N ARG A 340 4.88 33.34 -8.31
CA ARG A 340 6.31 33.63 -8.56
C ARG A 340 6.58 34.09 -9.99
N HIS A 341 5.72 33.71 -10.95
CA HIS A 341 5.85 34.08 -12.35
C HIS A 341 4.92 35.23 -12.76
N GLY A 342 4.41 36.01 -11.80
CA GLY A 342 3.63 37.23 -12.06
C GLY A 342 2.22 36.96 -12.59
N TYR A 343 1.64 35.80 -12.25
CA TYR A 343 0.29 35.43 -12.68
C TYR A 343 -0.77 36.41 -12.14
N GLN A 344 -1.62 36.88 -13.05
CA GLN A 344 -2.56 37.98 -12.79
C GLN A 344 -3.92 37.51 -12.25
N TYR A 345 -4.26 36.23 -12.42
CA TYR A 345 -5.55 35.69 -12.02
C TYR A 345 -5.53 35.19 -10.58
N LYS A 346 -6.67 35.37 -9.89
CA LYS A 346 -6.91 34.77 -8.57
C LYS A 346 -7.55 33.40 -8.74
N ILE A 347 -6.89 32.38 -8.18
CA ILE A 347 -7.40 31.01 -8.17
C ILE A 347 -8.56 30.93 -7.17
N SER A 348 -9.71 30.43 -7.64
CA SER A 348 -10.91 30.21 -6.86
C SER A 348 -11.32 28.75 -6.91
N TYR A 349 -11.89 28.26 -5.81
CA TYR A 349 -12.23 26.86 -5.64
C TYR A 349 -13.76 26.71 -5.52
N TRP A 350 -14.32 25.78 -6.29
CA TRP A 350 -15.73 25.44 -6.21
C TRP A 350 -15.98 24.56 -4.96
N PRO A 351 -17.11 24.74 -4.23
CA PRO A 351 -18.18 25.70 -4.44
C PRO A 351 -18.07 26.96 -3.54
N SER A 352 -17.30 27.98 -3.94
CA SER A 352 -17.30 29.27 -3.24
C SER A 352 -18.53 30.13 -3.59
N PRO A 353 -19.02 30.99 -2.67
CA PRO A 353 -20.18 31.86 -2.95
C PRO A 353 -20.01 32.71 -4.21
N LEU A 354 -18.79 33.21 -4.45
CA LEU A 354 -18.46 34.00 -5.64
C LEU A 354 -18.60 33.19 -6.93
N LEU A 355 -18.11 31.95 -6.95
CA LEU A 355 -18.25 31.10 -8.13
C LEU A 355 -19.70 30.64 -8.34
N LYS A 356 -20.47 30.43 -7.27
CA LYS A 356 -21.90 30.12 -7.37
C LYS A 356 -22.68 31.26 -8.02
N ASP A 357 -22.47 32.51 -7.57
CA ASP A 357 -23.07 33.70 -8.18
C ASP A 357 -22.75 33.79 -9.68
N LEU A 358 -21.48 33.59 -10.06
CA LEU A 358 -21.09 33.59 -11.47
C LEU A 358 -21.73 32.46 -12.27
N TRP A 359 -21.83 31.28 -11.68
CA TRP A 359 -22.44 30.13 -12.30
C TRP A 359 -23.94 30.34 -12.51
N GLU A 360 -24.65 30.90 -11.52
CA GLU A 360 -26.06 31.26 -11.62
C GLU A 360 -26.30 32.29 -12.73
N GLN A 361 -25.43 33.30 -12.86
CA GLN A 361 -25.49 34.29 -13.93
C GLN A 361 -25.30 33.65 -15.31
N ALA A 362 -24.30 32.78 -15.49
CA ALA A 362 -24.07 32.05 -16.74
C ALA A 362 -25.21 31.09 -17.11
N MET A 363 -25.99 30.67 -16.12
CA MET A 363 -27.12 29.75 -16.29
C MET A 363 -28.43 30.48 -16.67
N VAL A 364 -28.44 31.82 -16.67
CA VAL A 364 -29.58 32.62 -17.14
C VAL A 364 -29.77 32.37 -18.63
N GLY A 365 -30.98 31.97 -19.04
CA GLY A 365 -31.28 31.68 -20.44
C GLY A 365 -30.78 30.32 -20.94
N ARG A 366 -30.32 29.43 -20.03
CA ARG A 366 -29.95 28.05 -20.40
C ARG A 366 -31.08 27.32 -21.13
N PRO A 367 -30.78 26.42 -22.08
CA PRO A 367 -31.80 25.64 -22.78
C PRO A 367 -32.60 24.76 -21.80
N SER A 368 -33.89 24.61 -22.08
CA SER A 368 -34.77 23.70 -21.35
C SER A 368 -34.41 22.23 -21.62
N GLY A 369 -34.71 21.34 -20.66
CA GLY A 369 -34.45 19.89 -20.79
C GLY A 369 -33.17 19.38 -20.11
N PHE A 370 -32.35 20.26 -19.52
CA PHE A 370 -31.18 19.88 -18.73
C PHE A 370 -31.21 20.51 -17.33
N THR A 371 -30.76 19.75 -16.32
CA THR A 371 -30.69 20.23 -14.93
C THR A 371 -29.43 21.04 -14.68
N GLU A 372 -29.41 21.89 -13.66
CA GLU A 372 -28.19 22.61 -13.26
C GLU A 372 -27.04 21.66 -12.94
N ARG A 373 -27.36 20.57 -12.23
CA ARG A 373 -26.41 19.49 -11.95
C ARG A 373 -25.79 18.93 -13.23
N PHE A 374 -26.57 18.74 -14.29
CA PHE A 374 -26.03 18.27 -15.57
C PHE A 374 -24.98 19.24 -16.13
N PHE A 375 -25.25 20.55 -16.15
CA PHE A 375 -24.29 21.54 -16.65
C PHE A 375 -23.02 21.57 -15.80
N ARG A 376 -23.14 21.55 -14.47
CA ARG A 376 -21.96 21.58 -13.60
C ARG A 376 -21.11 20.33 -13.81
N GLU A 377 -21.73 19.16 -13.87
CA GLU A 377 -21.01 17.93 -14.12
C GLU A 377 -20.42 17.88 -15.55
N GLU A 378 -21.09 18.43 -16.56
CA GLU A 378 -20.54 18.54 -17.91
C GLU A 378 -19.31 19.47 -17.93
N TRP A 379 -19.37 20.59 -17.21
CA TRP A 379 -18.22 21.48 -17.01
C TRP A 379 -17.06 20.75 -16.31
N ASP A 380 -17.33 20.10 -15.17
CA ASP A 380 -16.31 19.45 -14.34
C ASP A 380 -15.65 18.22 -14.95
N TYR A 381 -16.41 17.42 -15.72
CA TYR A 381 -15.97 16.11 -16.18
C TYR A 381 -15.72 16.04 -17.69
N VAL A 382 -16.14 17.05 -18.46
CA VAL A 382 -15.93 17.08 -19.92
C VAL A 382 -15.19 18.33 -20.34
N VAL A 383 -15.72 19.52 -20.06
CA VAL A 383 -15.16 20.78 -20.58
C VAL A 383 -13.81 21.11 -19.94
N GLN A 384 -13.74 21.13 -18.60
CA GLN A 384 -12.52 21.46 -17.87
C GLN A 384 -11.40 20.44 -18.09
N PRO A 385 -11.63 19.11 -17.97
CA PRO A 385 -10.56 18.13 -18.15
C PRO A 385 -10.03 18.05 -19.59
N ALA A 386 -10.88 18.31 -20.60
CA ALA A 386 -10.45 18.37 -21.99
C ALA A 386 -9.89 19.75 -22.38
N GLY A 387 -9.92 20.72 -21.47
CA GLY A 387 -9.42 22.07 -21.69
C GLY A 387 -10.11 22.85 -22.80
N CYS A 388 -11.37 22.53 -23.12
CA CYS A 388 -12.08 23.11 -24.27
C CYS A 388 -12.29 24.62 -24.08
N SER A 389 -11.70 25.40 -24.97
CA SER A 389 -11.82 26.85 -25.06
C SER A 389 -12.84 27.28 -26.12
N THR A 390 -13.14 26.40 -27.10
CA THR A 390 -14.10 26.67 -28.18
C THR A 390 -15.12 25.55 -28.36
N PHE A 391 -16.25 25.88 -29.01
CA PHE A 391 -17.25 24.88 -29.40
C PHE A 391 -16.67 23.79 -30.32
N GLU A 392 -15.74 24.16 -31.19
CA GLU A 392 -15.10 23.26 -32.15
C GLU A 392 -14.26 22.18 -31.45
N GLU A 393 -13.60 22.54 -30.35
CA GLU A 393 -12.93 21.56 -29.49
C GLU A 393 -13.97 20.70 -28.77
N TYR A 394 -14.93 21.34 -28.10
CA TYR A 394 -15.95 20.67 -27.29
C TYR A 394 -16.80 19.67 -28.08
N LYS A 395 -17.17 19.96 -29.34
CA LYS A 395 -18.03 19.07 -30.14
C LYS A 395 -17.41 17.69 -30.39
N SER A 396 -16.08 17.60 -30.36
CA SER A 396 -15.32 16.39 -30.67
C SER A 396 -14.97 15.56 -29.43
N VAL A 397 -15.08 16.14 -28.22
CA VAL A 397 -14.70 15.47 -26.98
C VAL A 397 -15.58 14.26 -26.68
N ALA A 398 -14.94 13.14 -26.33
CA ALA A 398 -15.62 11.93 -25.89
C ALA A 398 -16.26 12.14 -24.50
N ARG A 399 -17.53 11.75 -24.35
CA ARG A 399 -18.32 11.90 -23.11
C ARG A 399 -18.54 10.57 -22.41
N ALA A 400 -17.48 9.79 -22.24
CA ALA A 400 -17.55 8.47 -21.62
C ALA A 400 -18.11 8.56 -20.18
N GLY A 401 -19.04 7.66 -19.83
CA GLY A 401 -19.58 7.56 -18.46
C GLY A 401 -20.56 8.66 -18.01
N ARG A 402 -20.97 9.59 -18.89
CA ARG A 402 -21.84 10.73 -18.53
C ARG A 402 -23.36 10.43 -18.54
N GLY A 403 -23.77 9.20 -18.89
CA GLY A 403 -25.16 8.72 -18.86
C GLY A 403 -26.11 9.32 -19.91
N VAL A 404 -26.09 10.65 -20.08
CA VAL A 404 -26.94 11.37 -21.05
C VAL A 404 -26.21 11.54 -22.38
N ARG A 405 -26.74 10.96 -23.46
CA ARG A 405 -26.24 11.20 -24.82
C ARG A 405 -26.62 12.61 -25.27
N LEU A 406 -25.65 13.34 -25.84
CA LEU A 406 -25.90 14.64 -26.47
C LEU A 406 -25.67 14.53 -27.97
N SER A 407 -26.66 14.97 -28.73
CA SER A 407 -26.51 15.24 -30.16
C SER A 407 -25.59 16.45 -30.39
N ARG A 408 -25.07 16.59 -31.62
CA ARG A 408 -24.30 17.79 -32.01
C ARG A 408 -25.09 19.08 -31.82
N ARG A 409 -26.41 19.04 -32.05
CA ARG A 409 -27.32 20.18 -31.84
C ARG A 409 -27.36 20.56 -30.36
N GLN A 410 -27.60 19.60 -29.48
CA GLN A 410 -27.64 19.85 -28.03
C GLN A 410 -26.29 20.33 -27.49
N ARG A 411 -25.16 19.81 -27.98
CA ARG A 411 -23.83 20.35 -27.63
C ARG A 411 -23.70 21.83 -27.97
N LYS A 412 -24.23 22.23 -29.14
CA LYS A 412 -24.22 23.63 -29.58
C LYS A 412 -25.17 24.49 -28.73
N GLU A 413 -26.31 23.94 -28.32
CA GLU A 413 -27.29 24.63 -27.46
C GLU A 413 -26.76 24.89 -26.05
N ILE A 414 -25.97 23.97 -25.47
CA ILE A 414 -25.45 24.13 -24.10
C ILE A 414 -24.11 24.86 -24.00
N TRP A 415 -23.34 24.95 -25.09
CA TRP A 415 -22.02 25.60 -25.10
C TRP A 415 -22.02 27.06 -24.61
N PRO A 416 -22.99 27.92 -24.98
CA PRO A 416 -23.01 29.32 -24.54
C PRO A 416 -22.92 29.48 -23.02
N VAL A 417 -23.54 28.60 -22.23
CA VAL A 417 -23.45 28.63 -20.76
C VAL A 417 -21.99 28.51 -20.27
N PHE A 418 -21.20 27.63 -20.88
CA PHE A 418 -19.80 27.41 -20.50
C PHE A 418 -18.90 28.57 -20.97
N GLU A 419 -19.20 29.12 -22.14
CA GLU A 419 -18.52 30.29 -22.68
C GLU A 419 -18.80 31.53 -21.82
N ASP A 420 -20.06 31.78 -21.46
CA ASP A 420 -20.47 32.87 -20.58
C ASP A 420 -19.86 32.73 -19.19
N TYR A 421 -19.86 31.52 -18.61
CA TYR A 421 -19.21 31.29 -17.32
C TYR A 421 -17.71 31.61 -17.38
N ARG A 422 -17.01 31.18 -18.44
CA ARG A 422 -15.59 31.50 -18.62
C ARG A 422 -15.34 32.99 -18.80
N ASN A 423 -16.16 33.67 -19.61
CA ASN A 423 -16.08 35.11 -19.83
C ASN A 423 -16.29 35.88 -18.52
N LEU A 424 -17.23 35.44 -17.69
CA LEU A 424 -17.47 36.04 -16.37
C LEU A 424 -16.30 35.82 -15.40
N LEU A 425 -15.67 34.63 -15.42
CA LEU A 425 -14.45 34.37 -14.67
C LEU A 425 -13.32 35.30 -15.14
N ASP A 426 -13.12 35.41 -16.46
CA ASP A 426 -12.11 36.27 -17.07
C ASP A 426 -12.31 37.75 -16.70
N ALA A 427 -13.53 38.26 -16.80
CA ALA A 427 -13.87 39.64 -16.47
C ALA A 427 -13.59 39.99 -14.99
N ARG A 428 -13.67 39.00 -14.08
CA ARG A 428 -13.33 39.17 -12.66
C ARG A 428 -11.88 38.80 -12.33
N GLY A 429 -11.06 38.46 -13.32
CA GLY A 429 -9.67 38.02 -13.10
C GLY A 429 -9.58 36.73 -12.29
N LEU A 430 -10.52 35.79 -12.48
CA LEU A 430 -10.61 34.54 -11.75
C LEU A 430 -10.30 33.34 -12.65
N ARG A 431 -9.74 32.30 -12.04
CA ARG A 431 -9.51 30.98 -12.65
C ARG A 431 -9.93 29.89 -11.68
N GLU A 432 -10.57 28.83 -12.15
CA GLU A 432 -10.74 27.62 -11.33
C GLU A 432 -9.41 26.87 -11.22
N SER A 433 -9.29 25.95 -10.25
CA SER A 433 -8.04 25.21 -10.02
C SER A 433 -7.54 24.42 -11.24
N VAL A 434 -8.45 23.84 -12.02
CA VAL A 434 -8.09 23.09 -13.25
C VAL A 434 -7.55 24.02 -14.33
N ASP A 435 -8.10 25.23 -14.48
CA ASP A 435 -7.53 26.23 -15.40
C ASP A 435 -6.14 26.68 -14.92
N ALA A 436 -5.98 26.92 -13.62
CA ALA A 436 -4.70 27.30 -13.05
C ALA A 436 -3.61 26.22 -13.25
N MET A 437 -3.96 24.94 -13.14
CA MET A 437 -3.04 23.83 -13.47
C MET A 437 -2.62 23.85 -14.94
N ARG A 438 -3.55 24.09 -15.87
CA ARG A 438 -3.24 24.21 -17.31
C ARG A 438 -2.36 25.41 -17.59
N ASP A 439 -2.62 26.55 -16.96
CA ASP A 439 -1.80 27.75 -17.10
C ASP A 439 -0.39 27.54 -16.55
N ALA A 440 -0.24 26.85 -15.41
CA ALA A 440 1.07 26.48 -14.87
C ALA A 440 1.84 25.54 -15.82
N ALA A 441 1.16 24.53 -16.38
CA ALA A 441 1.73 23.63 -17.37
C ALA A 441 2.19 24.37 -18.64
N ALA A 442 1.39 25.31 -19.14
CA ALA A 442 1.72 26.14 -20.30
C ALA A 442 2.93 27.06 -20.05
N LEU A 443 3.09 27.60 -18.84
CA LEU A 443 4.26 28.40 -18.48
C LEU A 443 5.54 27.56 -18.43
N LEU A 444 5.48 26.37 -17.84
CA LEU A 444 6.61 25.41 -17.83
C LEU A 444 7.03 25.04 -19.25
N GLU A 445 6.06 24.76 -20.13
CA GLU A 445 6.32 24.40 -21.52
C GLU A 445 6.96 25.54 -22.34
N ARG A 446 6.65 26.79 -22.01
CA ARG A 446 7.28 27.98 -22.60
C ARG A 446 8.68 28.28 -22.02
N GLY A 447 9.22 27.39 -21.19
CA GLY A 447 10.55 27.54 -20.57
C GLY A 447 10.59 28.58 -19.45
N LYS A 448 9.45 29.07 -18.97
CA LYS A 448 9.39 29.97 -17.82
C LYS A 448 9.46 29.16 -16.53
N GLY A 449 10.68 29.04 -16.02
CA GLY A 449 11.02 28.30 -14.81
C GLY A 449 11.50 26.88 -15.13
N GLN A 450 12.72 26.56 -14.72
CA GLN A 450 13.16 25.17 -14.67
C GLN A 450 12.58 24.55 -13.40
N SER A 451 12.02 23.36 -13.52
CA SER A 451 11.66 22.58 -12.34
C SER A 451 12.94 22.18 -11.60
N PRO A 452 13.04 22.49 -10.30
CA PRO A 452 14.20 22.10 -9.51
C PRO A 452 14.18 20.62 -9.14
N TYR A 453 13.07 19.90 -9.39
CA TYR A 453 12.86 18.58 -8.82
C TYR A 453 13.49 17.47 -9.68
N ARG A 454 14.23 16.59 -9.01
CA ARG A 454 14.73 15.32 -9.58
C ARG A 454 13.67 14.23 -9.59
N ALA A 455 12.81 14.22 -8.56
CA ALA A 455 11.70 13.29 -8.45
C ALA A 455 10.46 13.91 -7.81
N ILE A 456 9.30 13.36 -8.14
CA ILE A 456 8.01 13.71 -7.54
C ILE A 456 7.37 12.44 -6.99
N LEU A 457 7.04 12.47 -5.69
CA LEU A 457 6.26 11.45 -5.01
C LEU A 457 4.83 11.95 -4.85
N ILE A 458 3.86 11.12 -5.23
CA ILE A 458 2.45 11.50 -5.28
C ILE A 458 1.67 10.52 -4.41
N ASP A 459 1.07 11.03 -3.34
CA ASP A 459 0.13 10.28 -2.48
C ASP A 459 -1.33 10.65 -2.80
N GLU A 460 -2.24 9.72 -2.53
CA GLU A 460 -3.67 9.82 -2.90
C GLU A 460 -3.91 10.10 -4.40
N ALA A 461 -3.14 9.40 -5.24
CA ALA A 461 -3.18 9.56 -6.69
C ALA A 461 -4.58 9.39 -7.32
N GLN A 462 -5.46 8.60 -6.70
CA GLN A 462 -6.82 8.33 -7.17
C GLN A 462 -7.75 9.55 -7.16
N ASP A 463 -7.42 10.57 -6.35
CA ASP A 463 -8.18 11.82 -6.22
C ASP A 463 -7.67 12.92 -7.15
N MET A 464 -6.50 12.72 -7.77
CA MET A 464 -5.96 13.65 -8.76
C MET A 464 -6.67 13.53 -10.12
N SER A 465 -6.65 14.62 -10.89
CA SER A 465 -7.22 14.65 -12.24
C SER A 465 -6.16 14.36 -13.31
N THR A 466 -6.57 14.05 -14.54
CA THR A 466 -5.64 13.91 -15.68
C THR A 466 -4.79 15.17 -15.87
N VAL A 467 -5.41 16.36 -15.76
CA VAL A 467 -4.73 17.65 -15.85
C VAL A 467 -3.66 17.83 -14.76
N ALA A 468 -3.92 17.31 -13.55
CA ALA A 468 -2.94 17.32 -12.47
C ALA A 468 -1.72 16.45 -12.82
N PHE A 469 -1.92 15.27 -13.41
CA PHE A 469 -0.81 14.43 -13.87
C PHE A 469 -0.08 15.02 -15.08
N GLU A 470 -0.79 15.68 -16.00
CA GLU A 470 -0.18 16.41 -17.12
C GLU A 470 0.75 17.50 -16.59
N LEU A 471 0.28 18.29 -15.61
CA LEU A 471 1.12 19.28 -14.94
C LEU A 471 2.34 18.62 -14.28
N VAL A 472 2.15 17.56 -13.49
CA VAL A 472 3.26 16.83 -12.85
C VAL A 472 4.28 16.35 -13.89
N ARG A 473 3.81 15.86 -15.04
CA ARG A 473 4.70 15.47 -16.12
C ARG A 473 5.41 16.67 -16.75
N LYS A 474 4.78 17.84 -16.84
CA LYS A 474 5.45 19.08 -17.29
C LYS A 474 6.45 19.63 -16.26
N ILE A 475 6.27 19.33 -14.97
CA ILE A 475 7.27 19.64 -13.94
C ILE A 475 8.55 18.83 -14.19
N ILE A 476 8.47 17.56 -14.60
CA ILE A 476 9.66 16.80 -15.02
C ILE A 476 9.44 16.33 -16.47
N PRO A 477 9.74 17.14 -17.50
CA PRO A 477 9.31 16.84 -18.86
C PRO A 477 10.03 15.64 -19.49
N VAL A 478 11.26 15.34 -19.04
CA VAL A 478 12.07 14.23 -19.54
C VAL A 478 11.91 13.04 -18.58
N GLU A 479 11.47 11.89 -19.11
CA GLU A 479 11.46 10.64 -18.34
C GLU A 479 12.90 10.26 -17.97
N GLN A 480 13.14 10.08 -16.67
CA GLN A 480 14.45 9.72 -16.11
C GLN A 480 14.27 8.73 -14.97
N PRO A 481 15.30 7.96 -14.60
CA PRO A 481 15.18 6.99 -13.53
C PRO A 481 14.68 7.62 -12.22
N ASN A 482 13.68 6.99 -11.62
CA ASN A 482 13.03 7.40 -10.36
C ASN A 482 12.37 8.79 -10.39
N ASP A 483 11.97 9.28 -11.56
CA ASP A 483 11.35 10.59 -11.72
C ASP A 483 9.98 10.73 -11.04
N LEU A 484 9.10 9.73 -11.15
CA LEU A 484 7.77 9.73 -10.55
C LEU A 484 7.55 8.47 -9.71
N PHE A 485 7.03 8.64 -8.50
CA PHE A 485 6.61 7.55 -7.65
C PHE A 485 5.19 7.80 -7.15
N ILE A 486 4.24 7.01 -7.66
CA ILE A 486 2.81 7.25 -7.51
C ILE A 486 2.24 6.20 -6.58
N VAL A 487 1.60 6.62 -5.49
CA VAL A 487 0.86 5.74 -4.60
C VAL A 487 -0.62 6.09 -4.58
N GLY A 488 -1.49 5.09 -4.59
CA GLY A 488 -2.93 5.31 -4.61
C GLY A 488 -3.75 4.06 -4.39
N ASP A 489 -5.05 4.25 -4.25
CA ASP A 489 -6.02 3.19 -3.99
C ASP A 489 -7.10 3.18 -5.08
N GLY A 490 -7.21 2.10 -5.84
CA GLY A 490 -8.26 1.96 -6.85
C GLY A 490 -9.68 1.89 -6.25
N HIS A 491 -9.80 1.46 -4.99
CA HIS A 491 -11.08 1.18 -4.32
C HIS A 491 -11.60 2.36 -3.50
N GLN A 492 -10.73 3.28 -3.06
CA GLN A 492 -11.13 4.48 -2.29
C GLN A 492 -11.46 5.69 -3.15
N ARG A 493 -12.09 5.45 -4.31
CA ARG A 493 -12.34 6.50 -5.27
C ARG A 493 -13.64 7.25 -5.01
N ILE A 494 -13.55 8.39 -4.33
CA ILE A 494 -14.72 9.19 -3.96
C ILE A 494 -15.13 10.15 -5.11
N TYR A 495 -14.18 10.55 -5.97
CA TYR A 495 -14.43 11.43 -7.12
C TYR A 495 -14.54 10.67 -8.47
N ARG A 496 -15.58 10.94 -9.26
CA ARG A 496 -15.92 10.24 -10.52
C ARG A 496 -15.03 10.61 -11.73
N ARG A 497 -13.70 10.76 -11.59
CA ARG A 497 -12.82 11.32 -12.65
C ARG A 497 -11.91 10.29 -13.33
N LYS A 498 -12.36 9.34 -14.16
CA LYS A 498 -11.44 8.32 -14.77
C LYS A 498 -10.12 8.93 -15.31
N VAL A 499 -9.00 8.63 -14.66
CA VAL A 499 -7.65 9.08 -15.06
C VAL A 499 -7.01 7.94 -15.82
N VAL A 500 -6.47 8.25 -16.99
CA VAL A 500 -5.63 7.32 -17.75
C VAL A 500 -4.24 7.94 -17.76
N LEU A 501 -3.33 7.44 -16.92
CA LEU A 501 -2.00 8.03 -16.70
C LEU A 501 -1.21 8.17 -17.99
N LYS A 502 -1.35 7.20 -18.91
CA LYS A 502 -0.76 7.23 -20.25
C LYS A 502 -1.15 8.48 -21.05
N ARG A 503 -2.38 8.97 -20.92
CA ARG A 503 -2.83 10.20 -21.60
C ARG A 503 -2.15 11.45 -21.04
N ALA A 504 -1.79 11.43 -19.77
CA ALA A 504 -1.03 12.48 -19.13
C ALA A 504 0.49 12.40 -19.40
N GLY A 505 0.93 11.52 -20.30
CA GLY A 505 2.36 11.30 -20.59
C GLY A 505 3.10 10.52 -19.50
N VAL A 506 2.38 9.84 -18.61
CA VAL A 506 2.96 9.00 -17.55
C VAL A 506 2.85 7.53 -17.97
N ASN A 507 3.96 6.97 -18.44
CA ASN A 507 4.01 5.59 -18.92
C ASN A 507 4.51 4.63 -17.82
N ILE A 508 3.62 3.75 -17.35
CA ILE A 508 3.94 2.78 -16.29
C ILE A 508 3.87 1.37 -16.89
N VAL A 509 4.94 0.99 -17.59
CA VAL A 509 5.06 -0.37 -18.16
C VAL A 509 6.01 -1.18 -17.29
N GLY A 510 5.52 -2.32 -16.76
CA GLY A 510 6.29 -3.25 -15.92
C GLY A 510 6.73 -2.71 -14.55
N ARG A 511 6.16 -1.58 -14.10
CA ARG A 511 6.59 -0.83 -12.90
C ARG A 511 5.45 -0.55 -11.92
N SER A 512 4.40 -1.38 -11.97
CA SER A 512 3.28 -1.35 -11.03
C SER A 512 3.49 -2.42 -9.96
N ARG A 513 3.25 -2.07 -8.70
CA ARG A 513 3.26 -2.99 -7.55
C ARG A 513 1.98 -2.81 -6.74
N LYS A 514 1.62 -3.82 -5.93
CA LYS A 514 0.44 -3.82 -5.07
C LYS A 514 0.84 -4.14 -3.63
N LEU A 515 0.20 -3.49 -2.67
CA LEU A 515 0.28 -3.76 -1.24
C LEU A 515 -0.98 -4.49 -0.79
N TYR A 516 -0.79 -5.54 -0.01
CA TYR A 516 -1.86 -6.47 0.40
C TYR A 516 -2.11 -6.43 1.91
N ILE A 517 -1.04 -6.40 2.71
CA ILE A 517 -1.13 -6.48 4.16
C ILE A 517 -1.76 -5.20 4.74
N ASN A 518 -2.87 -5.33 5.45
CA ASN A 518 -3.57 -4.25 6.12
C ASN A 518 -3.15 -4.13 7.59
N TYR A 519 -2.69 -2.94 7.99
CA TYR A 519 -2.20 -2.66 9.35
C TYR A 519 -3.18 -1.81 10.20
N ARG A 520 -4.37 -1.50 9.66
CA ARG A 520 -5.30 -0.51 10.27
C ARG A 520 -6.60 -1.14 10.74
N THR A 521 -7.16 -2.08 10.00
CA THR A 521 -8.49 -2.63 10.26
C THR A 521 -8.42 -4.12 10.57
N THR A 522 -9.24 -4.58 11.51
CA THR A 522 -9.36 -6.01 11.82
C THR A 522 -10.03 -6.78 10.67
N ASP A 523 -9.90 -8.11 10.68
CA ASP A 523 -10.46 -8.96 9.63
C ASP A 523 -12.00 -8.91 9.58
N GLU A 524 -12.64 -8.68 10.73
CA GLU A 524 -14.10 -8.56 10.84
C GLU A 524 -14.61 -7.28 10.17
N ILE A 525 -13.95 -6.13 10.44
CA ILE A 525 -14.28 -4.85 9.81
C ILE A 525 -14.02 -4.93 8.30
N ARG A 526 -12.89 -5.54 7.90
CA ARG A 526 -12.54 -5.78 6.51
C ARG A 526 -13.61 -6.62 5.80
N SER A 527 -14.00 -7.76 6.38
CA SER A 527 -14.98 -8.68 5.81
C SER A 527 -16.34 -8.02 5.64
N TYR A 528 -16.78 -7.22 6.62
CA TYR A 528 -18.01 -6.43 6.53
C TYR A 528 -17.93 -5.37 5.40
N ALA A 529 -16.82 -4.62 5.32
CA ALA A 529 -16.65 -3.60 4.29
C ALA A 529 -16.57 -4.19 2.87
N VAL A 530 -15.88 -5.32 2.69
CA VAL A 530 -15.77 -6.02 1.40
C VAL A 530 -17.12 -6.59 0.97
N ALA A 531 -17.92 -7.10 1.91
CA ALA A 531 -19.27 -7.59 1.59
C ALA A 531 -20.17 -6.48 0.99
N LEU A 532 -19.96 -5.21 1.37
CA LEU A 532 -20.67 -4.07 0.78
C LEU A 532 -20.20 -3.71 -0.65
N LEU A 533 -19.00 -4.17 -1.05
CA LEU A 533 -18.38 -3.87 -2.34
C LEU A 533 -18.58 -4.99 -3.38
N GLN A 534 -19.03 -6.18 -2.97
CA GLN A 534 -19.31 -7.28 -3.88
C GLN A 534 -20.31 -6.86 -4.99
N ASN A 535 -20.01 -7.22 -6.24
CA ASN A 535 -20.78 -6.86 -7.45
C ASN A 535 -20.73 -5.37 -7.89
N ILE A 536 -19.73 -4.60 -7.45
CA ILE A 536 -19.49 -3.25 -7.96
C ILE A 536 -18.34 -3.28 -8.98
N GLU A 537 -18.54 -2.71 -10.18
CA GLU A 537 -17.49 -2.57 -11.20
C GLU A 537 -16.47 -1.48 -10.80
N ILE A 538 -15.18 -1.79 -10.93
CA ILE A 538 -14.05 -0.95 -10.49
C ILE A 538 -13.08 -0.67 -11.65
N ASP A 539 -12.39 0.47 -11.58
CA ASP A 539 -11.42 0.96 -12.57
C ASP A 539 -9.99 0.80 -12.02
N ASP A 540 -9.08 0.23 -12.81
CA ASP A 540 -7.68 -0.06 -12.44
C ASP A 540 -6.73 1.17 -12.56
N LEU A 541 -7.29 2.35 -12.84
CA LEU A 541 -6.58 3.61 -13.10
C LEU A 541 -5.77 3.61 -14.43
N ASP A 542 -5.97 2.61 -15.29
CA ASP A 542 -5.41 2.54 -16.66
C ASP A 542 -6.50 2.41 -17.75
N GLY A 543 -7.78 2.50 -17.36
CA GLY A 543 -8.91 2.44 -18.28
C GLY A 543 -9.43 1.03 -18.54
N GLY A 544 -8.97 0.03 -17.79
CA GLY A 544 -9.59 -1.28 -17.70
C GLY A 544 -10.82 -1.27 -16.77
N MET A 545 -11.74 -2.23 -16.97
CA MET A 545 -12.81 -2.53 -16.01
C MET A 545 -12.43 -3.82 -15.30
N ALA A 546 -12.29 -3.76 -13.98
CA ALA A 546 -12.24 -4.92 -13.11
C ALA A 546 -13.64 -5.09 -12.51
N VAL A 547 -14.31 -6.21 -12.79
CA VAL A 547 -15.52 -6.60 -12.06
C VAL A 547 -15.06 -7.13 -10.70
N ILE A 548 -15.59 -6.62 -9.59
CA ILE A 548 -15.36 -7.28 -8.30
C ILE A 548 -16.06 -8.65 -8.34
N VAL A 549 -15.25 -9.69 -8.45
CA VAL A 549 -15.51 -10.99 -7.83
C VAL A 549 -14.58 -11.07 -6.61
N GLY A 550 -14.87 -10.27 -5.58
CA GLY A 550 -13.98 -10.07 -4.43
C GLY A 550 -12.86 -9.07 -4.72
N ASP A 551 -12.48 -8.28 -3.72
CA ASP A 551 -11.34 -7.38 -3.80
C ASP A 551 -10.03 -8.18 -3.64
N HIS A 552 -9.22 -8.23 -4.70
CA HIS A 552 -7.95 -8.95 -4.85
C HIS A 552 -6.74 -8.18 -4.28
N SER A 553 -6.94 -7.43 -3.20
CA SER A 553 -5.88 -6.79 -2.42
C SER A 553 -5.92 -7.15 -0.93
N ALA A 554 -6.53 -8.30 -0.62
CA ALA A 554 -6.56 -8.89 0.71
C ALA A 554 -5.39 -9.85 0.94
#